data_AF-A0A6V7IJ47-F1
#
_entry.id   AF-A0A6V7IJ47-F1
#
_cell.length_a   1.000
_cell.length_b   1.000
_cell.length_c   1.000
_cell.angle_alpha   90.00
_cell.angle_beta   90.00
_cell.angle_gamma   90.00
#
_symmetry.space_group_name_H-M   'P 1'
#
loop_
_entity.id
_entity.type
_entity.pdbx_description
1 polymer ?
#
loop_
_entity_poly.entity_id
_entity_poly.type
_entity_poly.pdbx_seq_one_letter_code
_entity_poly.pdbx_strand_id
1 'polypeptide(L)' 'CNLETHFQCGNETSCLPIEKRCDGKIDCWDATDEINCTV' A
#
# COMPACT_ATOMS: atom_id res chain seq x y z
N CYS A 1 -3.84 7.54 -8.11
CA CYS A 1 -3.61 6.07 -8.15
C CYS A 1 -4.47 5.46 -9.23
N ASN A 2 -3.96 4.47 -9.97
CA ASN A 2 -4.83 3.55 -10.69
C ASN A 2 -5.15 2.39 -9.73
N LEU A 3 -6.38 2.29 -9.22
CA LEU A 3 -6.74 1.29 -8.20
C LEU A 3 -6.76 -0.17 -8.71
N GLU A 4 -6.62 -0.39 -10.02
CA GLU A 4 -6.52 -1.75 -10.58
C GLU A 4 -5.08 -2.30 -10.49
N THR A 5 -4.08 -1.42 -10.41
CA THR A 5 -2.65 -1.79 -10.43
C THR A 5 -1.85 -1.22 -9.26
N HIS A 6 -2.41 -0.24 -8.54
CA HIS A 6 -1.76 0.47 -7.45
C HIS A 6 -2.65 0.49 -6.21
N PHE A 7 -2.01 0.29 -5.06
CA PHE A 7 -2.57 0.54 -3.74
C PHE A 7 -2.38 2.01 -3.36
N GLN A 8 -3.39 2.57 -2.70
CA GLN A 8 -3.39 3.95 -2.25
C GLN A 8 -3.21 3.99 -0.74
N CYS A 9 -2.15 4.65 -0.29
CA CYS A 9 -1.91 4.88 1.13
C CYS A 9 -3.00 5.80 1.70
N GLY A 10 -3.33 5.65 2.99
CA GLY A 10 -4.56 6.13 3.63
C GLY A 10 -5.14 7.46 3.12
N ASN A 11 -4.38 8.56 3.18
CA ASN A 11 -4.85 9.91 2.75
C ASN A 11 -4.49 10.25 1.29
N GLU A 12 -4.53 9.26 0.40
CA GLU A 12 -4.57 9.44 -1.05
C GLU A 12 -3.35 10.09 -1.72
N THR A 13 -2.34 10.45 -0.94
CA THR A 13 -1.15 11.21 -1.37
C THR A 13 -0.02 10.33 -1.88
N SER A 14 -0.07 9.03 -1.60
CA SER A 14 0.95 8.06 -2.03
C SER A 14 0.29 6.88 -2.74
N CYS A 15 0.86 6.53 -3.89
CA CYS A 15 0.44 5.43 -4.74
C CYS A 15 1.57 4.45 -4.89
N LEU A 16 1.35 3.23 -4.44
CA LEU A 16 2.32 2.15 -4.52
C LEU A 16 1.81 1.09 -5.49
N PRO A 17 2.68 0.41 -6.24
CA PRO A 17 2.29 -0.79 -6.99
C PRO A 17 1.59 -1.79 -6.08
N ILE A 18 0.61 -2.56 -6.57
CA ILE A 18 -0.04 -3.61 -5.76
C ILE A 18 0.97 -4.62 -5.19
N GLU A 19 2.07 -4.87 -5.90
CA GLU A 19 3.17 -5.74 -5.45
C GLU A 19 3.86 -5.25 -4.17
N LYS A 20 3.69 -3.98 -3.82
CA LYS A 20 4.20 -3.35 -2.60
C LYS A 20 3.27 -3.47 -1.41
N ARG A 21 2.05 -3.95 -1.59
CA ARG A 21 1.14 -4.20 -0.48
C ARG A 21 1.48 -5.53 0.17
N CYS A 22 1.71 -5.54 1.48
CA CYS A 22 2.08 -6.73 2.24
C CYS A 22 3.41 -7.35 1.79
N ASP A 23 4.39 -6.52 1.40
CA ASP A 23 5.71 -6.97 0.94
C ASP A 23 6.72 -7.12 2.11
N GLY A 24 6.29 -6.81 3.34
CA GLY A 24 7.10 -6.86 4.54
C GLY A 24 7.92 -5.60 4.78
N LYS A 25 7.75 -4.55 3.96
CA LYS A 25 8.40 -3.25 4.10
C LYS A 25 7.35 -2.15 4.16
N ILE A 26 7.51 -1.27 5.13
CA ILE A 26 6.70 -0.05 5.20
C ILE A 26 7.12 0.88 4.06
N ASP A 27 6.31 0.94 2.99
CA ASP A 27 6.45 1.86 1.87
C ASP A 27 5.43 3.02 1.96
N CYS A 28 4.27 2.83 2.60
CA CYS A 28 3.37 3.95 2.92
C CYS A 28 3.89 4.74 4.14
N TRP A 29 3.68 6.06 4.13
CA TRP A 29 4.04 6.94 5.25
C TRP A 29 3.30 6.61 6.55
N ASP A 30 2.13 5.99 6.44
CA ASP A 30 1.25 5.56 7.53
C ASP A 30 1.30 4.03 7.76
N ALA A 31 2.19 3.32 7.06
CA ALA A 31 2.30 1.87 7.06
C ALA A 31 1.03 1.10 6.68
N THR A 32 0.05 1.76 6.04
CA THR A 32 -1.23 1.12 5.69
C THR A 32 -1.12 0.02 4.64
N ASP A 33 -0.06 0.01 3.85
CA ASP A 33 0.33 -1.06 2.94
C ASP A 33 0.64 -2.38 3.66
N GLU A 34 1.13 -2.31 4.90
CA GLU A 34 1.54 -3.46 5.71
C GLU A 34 0.55 -3.80 6.84
N ILE A 35 -0.64 -3.18 6.84
CA ILE A 35 -1.71 -3.45 7.81
C ILE A 35 -2.80 -4.32 7.16
N ASN A 36 -3.39 -5.24 7.95
CA ASN A 36 -4.42 -6.19 7.49
C ASN A 36 -3.95 -7.10 6.34
N CYS A 37 -2.68 -7.50 6.37
CA CYS A 37 -2.16 -8.57 5.56
C CYS A 37 -2.61 -9.91 6.15
N THR A 38 -3.56 -10.58 5.49
CA THR A 38 -3.91 -11.96 5.85
C THR A 38 -2.74 -12.86 5.46
N VAL A 39 -2.16 -13.53 6.46
CA VAL A 39 -1.19 -14.62 6.28
C VAL A 39 -1.79 -15.83 5.57
#